data_AF-A0AAE7A1W8-F1
#
_entry.id   AF-A0AAE7A1W8-F1
#
_cell.length_a   1.000
_cell.length_b   1.000
_cell.length_c   1.000
_cell.angle_alpha   90.00
_cell.angle_beta   90.00
_cell.angle_gamma   90.00
#
_symmetry.space_group_name_H-M   'P 1'
#
loop_
_entity.id
_entity.type
_entity.pdbx_description
1 polymer ?
#
loop_
_entity_poly.entity_id
_entity_poly.type
_entity_poly.pdbx_seq_one_letter_code
_entity_poly.pdbx_strand_id
1 'polypeptide(L)'
;MSWVVGETMERSKARNHHYISQVEQRLNAIDKSVSSENQRIFKFEVVDAESKIIKNLDLAGKKIEKNLAIKDLYALKMLEGGGQENLEAAFQVYENDIGELTKSLLEKIADPNSTDFKVEILRLYLLKFLNSFRNPYSIKKTLHTLASLKGVVPGSAQLAENFSSIDDGRRSQVARICREYGVSEDEYIEWLKAIYLLILQPLDNGLNLLETMVKSLVENERLVKDITVFSYDNEGGGVGILLCDRGMVEGNVDDGVLIQLFNLDANNFVSFMFIDVAAQQIVPVPPRYLEGIERLAKETKVSNPVNDMNMLAAYNRYCVWQAASHVYCSRVIVFGIEVIH
;
A
#
# COMPACT_ATOMS: atom_id res chain seq x y z
N MET A 1 -0.37 -0.96 21.07
CA MET A 1 0.98 -1.02 20.47
C MET A 1 1.31 0.41 20.09
N SER A 2 2.30 1.04 20.73
CA SER A 2 2.78 2.37 20.32
C SER A 2 4.08 2.14 19.55
N TRP A 3 4.12 2.63 18.33
CA TRP A 3 5.28 2.55 17.44
C TRP A 3 5.86 3.96 17.37
N VAL A 4 6.67 4.31 18.36
CA VAL A 4 7.22 5.66 18.44
C VAL A 4 8.26 5.82 17.34
N VAL A 5 7.92 6.57 16.30
CA VAL A 5 8.93 7.15 15.40
C VAL A 5 9.70 8.20 16.22
N GLY A 6 11.02 8.15 16.19
CA GLY A 6 11.84 9.10 16.94
C GLY A 6 11.48 10.55 16.60
N GLU A 7 11.54 11.44 17.59
CA GLU A 7 11.14 12.86 17.45
C GLU A 7 12.09 13.70 16.56
N THR A 8 13.17 13.09 16.05
CA THR A 8 14.18 13.75 15.22
C THR A 8 14.24 13.15 13.82
N MET A 9 14.24 14.02 12.80
CA MET A 9 14.41 13.61 11.41
C MET A 9 15.82 13.07 11.18
N GLU A 10 15.91 11.86 10.65
CA GLU A 10 17.21 11.25 10.36
C GLU A 10 17.85 11.84 9.11
N ARG A 11 19.16 12.06 9.18
CA ARG A 11 19.97 12.49 8.05
C ARG A 11 20.30 11.28 7.19
N SER A 12 19.96 11.35 5.91
CA SER A 12 20.18 10.27 4.96
C SER A 12 21.00 10.71 3.75
N LYS A 13 21.78 9.77 3.20
CA LYS A 13 22.41 9.88 1.88
C LYS A 13 21.67 9.07 0.81
N ALA A 14 20.68 8.27 1.20
CA ALA A 14 19.87 7.50 0.26
C ALA A 14 19.07 8.49 -0.60
N ARG A 15 19.21 8.37 -1.92
CA ARG A 15 18.58 9.30 -2.88
C ARG A 15 17.38 8.68 -3.58
N ASN A 16 17.32 7.36 -3.74
CA ASN A 16 16.20 6.69 -4.39
C ASN A 16 15.15 6.31 -3.36
N HIS A 17 14.10 7.13 -3.27
CA HIS A 17 13.04 6.93 -2.30
C HIS A 17 11.92 6.10 -2.92
N HIS A 18 11.58 4.99 -2.27
CA HIS A 18 10.63 4.02 -2.81
C HIS A 18 9.21 4.38 -2.38
N TYR A 19 8.29 4.42 -3.34
CA TYR A 19 6.86 4.63 -3.03
C TYR A 19 6.08 3.33 -2.93
N ILE A 20 6.66 2.23 -3.42
CA ILE A 20 6.32 0.85 -3.05
C ILE A 20 7.60 0.19 -2.57
N SER A 21 7.59 -0.39 -1.37
CA SER A 21 8.82 -0.82 -0.69
C SER A 21 9.58 -1.88 -1.49
N GLN A 22 10.91 -1.89 -1.36
CA GLN A 22 11.70 -2.94 -2.01
C GLN A 22 11.35 -4.33 -1.46
N VAL A 23 11.05 -4.45 -0.16
CA VAL A 23 10.66 -5.72 0.47
C VAL A 23 9.42 -6.29 -0.21
N GLU A 24 8.41 -5.47 -0.46
CA GLU A 24 7.19 -5.86 -1.18
C GLU A 24 7.47 -6.33 -2.62
N GLN A 25 8.35 -5.63 -3.32
CA GLN A 25 8.76 -6.04 -4.66
C GLN A 25 9.55 -7.36 -4.65
N ARG A 26 10.39 -7.60 -3.64
CA ARG A 26 11.21 -8.82 -3.51
C ARG A 26 10.37 -10.07 -3.22
N LEU A 27 9.23 -9.91 -2.54
CA LEU A 27 8.23 -10.97 -2.40
C LEU A 27 7.65 -11.41 -3.76
N ASN A 28 7.87 -10.62 -4.81
CA ASN A 28 7.47 -10.86 -6.19
C ASN A 28 8.65 -10.98 -7.17
N ALA A 29 9.88 -11.22 -6.67
CA ALA A 29 11.04 -11.39 -7.53
C ALA A 29 10.89 -12.60 -8.47
N ILE A 30 11.41 -12.47 -9.69
CA ILE A 30 11.50 -13.53 -10.71
C ILE A 30 12.25 -14.74 -10.14
N ASP A 31 13.36 -14.48 -9.46
CA ASP A 31 14.16 -15.47 -8.77
C ASP A 31 14.48 -14.94 -7.37
N LYS A 32 13.95 -15.61 -6.33
CA LYS A 32 14.18 -15.26 -4.93
C LYS A 32 15.49 -15.86 -4.38
N SER A 33 16.13 -16.77 -5.11
CA SER A 33 17.36 -17.45 -4.68
C SER A 33 18.62 -16.61 -4.87
N VAL A 34 18.58 -15.64 -5.80
CA VAL A 34 19.69 -14.68 -5.99
C VAL A 34 19.69 -13.62 -4.90
N SER A 35 20.85 -12.98 -4.72
CA SER A 35 21.03 -11.91 -3.74
C SER A 35 20.13 -10.70 -4.02
N SER A 36 19.74 -10.01 -2.94
CA SER A 36 18.72 -8.97 -2.93
C SER A 36 18.95 -7.79 -3.90
N GLU A 37 20.22 -7.52 -4.22
CA GLU A 37 20.71 -6.49 -5.15
C GLU A 37 20.65 -6.92 -6.64
N ASN A 38 20.50 -8.21 -6.87
CA ASN A 38 20.36 -8.82 -8.19
C ASN A 38 18.93 -9.26 -8.49
N GLN A 39 18.04 -9.24 -7.50
CA GLN A 39 16.64 -9.57 -7.70
C GLN A 39 15.96 -8.59 -8.68
N ARG A 40 15.16 -9.17 -9.58
CA ARG A 40 14.43 -8.47 -10.64
C ARG A 40 12.96 -8.87 -10.59
N ILE A 41 12.11 -8.03 -11.13
CA ILE A 41 10.66 -8.24 -11.26
C ILE A 41 10.24 -7.89 -12.69
N PHE A 42 9.33 -8.64 -13.31
CA PHE A 42 8.82 -8.25 -14.62
C PHE A 42 8.01 -6.96 -14.50
N LYS A 43 8.19 -6.08 -15.48
CA LYS A 43 7.52 -4.79 -15.55
C LYS A 43 6.74 -4.74 -16.87
N PHE A 44 5.45 -4.48 -16.77
CA PHE A 44 4.56 -4.39 -17.90
C PHE A 44 3.98 -2.99 -17.99
N GLU A 45 4.02 -2.41 -19.19
CA GLU A 45 3.32 -1.16 -19.51
C GLU A 45 1.84 -1.47 -19.72
N VAL A 46 0.95 -0.67 -19.12
CA VAL A 46 -0.48 -0.75 -19.41
C VAL A 46 -0.75 -0.01 -20.72
N VAL A 47 -1.10 -0.76 -21.76
CA VAL A 47 -1.34 -0.22 -23.11
C VAL A 47 -2.81 0.18 -23.27
N ASP A 48 -3.71 -0.70 -22.83
CA ASP A 48 -5.15 -0.46 -22.84
C ASP A 48 -5.76 -1.11 -21.60
N ALA A 49 -6.16 -0.26 -20.65
CA ALA A 49 -6.77 -0.71 -19.40
C ALA A 49 -8.18 -1.30 -19.60
N GLU A 50 -8.94 -0.81 -20.57
CA GLU A 50 -10.32 -1.24 -20.85
C GLU A 50 -10.33 -2.62 -21.53
N SER A 51 -9.47 -2.80 -22.53
CA SER A 51 -9.26 -4.08 -23.20
C SER A 51 -8.38 -5.05 -22.40
N LYS A 52 -7.78 -4.60 -21.28
CA LYS A 52 -6.91 -5.39 -20.38
C LYS A 52 -5.65 -5.88 -21.09
N ILE A 53 -5.01 -4.99 -21.83
CA ILE A 53 -3.79 -5.26 -22.59
C ILE A 53 -2.60 -4.62 -21.88
N ILE A 54 -1.60 -5.46 -21.58
CA ILE A 54 -0.31 -5.02 -21.04
C ILE A 54 0.82 -5.46 -21.95
N LYS A 55 1.90 -4.69 -22.01
CA LYS A 55 3.08 -4.97 -22.82
C LYS A 55 4.29 -5.26 -21.96
N ASN A 56 4.95 -6.40 -22.18
CA ASN A 56 6.22 -6.69 -21.54
C ASN A 56 7.37 -6.04 -22.34
N LEU A 57 7.99 -5.01 -21.76
CA LEU A 57 9.05 -4.25 -22.43
C LEU A 57 10.44 -4.88 -22.27
N ASP A 58 10.65 -5.74 -21.27
CA ASP A 58 11.95 -6.30 -20.93
C ASP A 58 11.82 -7.70 -20.34
N LEU A 59 12.15 -8.72 -21.14
CA LEU A 59 12.15 -10.12 -20.73
C LEU A 59 13.23 -10.47 -19.69
N ALA A 60 14.19 -9.58 -19.41
CA ALA A 60 15.10 -9.74 -18.27
C ALA A 60 14.49 -9.19 -16.97
N GLY A 61 13.34 -8.50 -17.04
CA GLY A 61 12.72 -7.81 -15.90
C GLY A 61 13.50 -6.58 -15.45
N LYS A 62 12.96 -5.83 -14.48
CA LYS A 62 13.55 -4.62 -13.91
C LYS A 62 14.23 -4.93 -12.58
N LYS A 63 15.44 -4.40 -12.36
CA LYS A 63 16.09 -4.44 -11.03
C LYS A 63 15.23 -3.73 -9.98
N ILE A 64 14.96 -4.41 -8.87
CA ILE A 64 14.10 -3.92 -7.78
C ILE A 64 14.72 -2.69 -7.09
N GLU A 65 16.05 -2.65 -6.93
CA GLU A 65 16.78 -1.57 -6.23
C GLU A 65 16.53 -0.15 -6.81
N LYS A 66 16.06 -0.05 -8.06
CA LYS A 66 15.77 1.22 -8.77
C LYS A 66 14.32 1.29 -9.27
N ASN A 67 13.46 0.36 -8.87
CA ASN A 67 12.10 0.26 -9.36
C ASN A 67 11.10 0.81 -8.33
N LEU A 68 10.03 1.43 -8.81
CA LEU A 68 9.03 2.11 -7.97
C LEU A 68 9.67 3.09 -6.98
N ALA A 69 10.69 3.80 -7.47
CA ALA A 69 11.48 4.74 -6.69
C ALA A 69 11.73 6.01 -7.50
N ILE A 70 11.77 7.14 -6.80
CA ILE A 70 12.05 8.45 -7.38
C ILE A 70 13.15 9.11 -6.57
N LYS A 71 14.06 9.74 -7.30
CA LYS A 71 15.17 10.47 -6.68
C LYS A 71 14.63 11.61 -5.82
N ASP A 72 14.97 11.61 -4.54
CA ASP A 72 14.69 12.66 -3.54
C ASP A 72 13.19 12.96 -3.34
N LEU A 73 12.31 11.98 -3.58
CA LEU A 73 10.85 12.16 -3.57
C LEU A 73 10.29 12.71 -2.25
N TYR A 74 10.86 12.26 -1.15
CA TYR A 74 10.43 12.60 0.22
C TYR A 74 11.46 13.44 0.97
N ALA A 75 12.33 14.12 0.23
CA ALA A 75 13.33 14.99 0.82
C ALA A 75 12.64 16.25 1.35
N LEU A 76 12.67 16.42 2.67
CA LEU A 76 12.16 17.62 3.33
C LEU A 76 13.16 18.76 3.19
N LYS A 77 14.46 18.49 3.34
CA LYS A 77 15.49 19.53 3.27
C LYS A 77 16.81 18.96 2.78
N MET A 78 17.44 19.66 1.84
CA MET A 78 18.81 19.34 1.40
C MET A 78 19.83 19.95 2.35
N LEU A 79 20.80 19.14 2.78
CA LEU A 79 21.85 19.54 3.71
C LEU A 79 23.14 19.93 2.96
N GLU A 80 23.93 20.81 3.57
CA GLU A 80 25.28 21.09 3.11
C GLU A 80 26.12 19.79 3.14
N GLY A 81 26.90 19.55 2.08
CA GLY A 81 27.65 18.29 1.92
C GLY A 81 26.87 17.14 1.26
N GLY A 82 25.65 17.38 0.77
CA GLY A 82 24.94 16.49 -0.16
C GLY A 82 24.03 15.43 0.47
N GLY A 83 23.85 15.46 1.79
CA GLY A 83 22.81 14.70 2.51
C GLY A 83 21.44 15.36 2.47
N GLN A 84 20.45 14.71 3.07
CA GLN A 84 19.09 15.22 3.20
C GLN A 84 18.40 14.75 4.47
N GLU A 85 17.45 15.55 4.95
CA GLU A 85 16.42 15.11 5.89
C GLU A 85 15.22 14.63 5.07
N ASN A 86 14.76 13.40 5.33
CA ASN A 86 13.69 12.78 4.55
C ASN A 86 12.83 11.82 5.41
N LEU A 87 11.71 11.37 4.84
CA LEU A 87 10.76 10.49 5.54
C LEU A 87 11.12 8.98 5.47
N GLU A 88 12.25 8.59 4.88
CA GLU A 88 12.55 7.17 4.63
C GLU A 88 12.69 6.37 5.93
N ALA A 89 13.36 6.93 6.94
CA ALA A 89 13.49 6.28 8.25
C ALA A 89 12.12 6.06 8.91
N ALA A 90 11.21 7.03 8.78
CA ALA A 90 9.84 6.90 9.29
C ALA A 90 9.06 5.80 8.55
N PHE A 91 9.25 5.65 7.24
CA PHE A 91 8.65 4.56 6.48
C PHE A 91 9.20 3.18 6.86
N GLN A 92 10.49 3.08 7.16
CA GLN A 92 11.13 1.80 7.52
C GLN A 92 10.51 1.15 8.76
N VAL A 93 9.96 1.94 9.70
CA VAL A 93 9.22 1.43 10.88
C VAL A 93 8.05 0.50 10.47
N TYR A 94 7.47 0.75 9.29
CA TYR A 94 6.38 -0.05 8.71
C TYR A 94 6.83 -1.13 7.74
N GLU A 95 8.04 -1.03 7.19
CA GLU A 95 8.51 -1.92 6.11
C GLU A 95 9.38 -3.08 6.62
N ASN A 96 10.09 -2.89 7.73
CA ASN A 96 11.19 -3.77 8.14
C ASN A 96 10.77 -5.23 8.39
N ASP A 97 9.54 -5.48 8.82
CA ASP A 97 9.04 -6.81 9.19
C ASP A 97 8.10 -7.42 8.15
N ILE A 98 7.82 -6.77 7.04
CA ILE A 98 6.78 -7.21 6.07
C ILE A 98 7.06 -8.59 5.49
N GLY A 99 8.32 -8.89 5.21
CA GLY A 99 8.72 -10.21 4.72
C GLY A 99 8.44 -11.29 5.76
N GLU A 100 8.76 -11.03 7.03
CA GLU A 100 8.52 -11.94 8.13
C GLU A 100 7.02 -12.08 8.45
N LEU A 101 6.27 -10.98 8.42
CA LEU A 101 4.82 -10.96 8.64
C LEU A 101 4.07 -11.71 7.54
N THR A 102 4.49 -11.55 6.28
CA THR A 102 3.89 -12.26 5.15
C THR A 102 4.16 -13.76 5.29
N LYS A 103 5.39 -14.15 5.64
CA LYS A 103 5.72 -15.54 5.92
C LYS A 103 4.88 -16.09 7.09
N SER A 104 4.83 -15.39 8.21
CA SER A 104 4.05 -15.77 9.40
C SER A 104 2.57 -15.94 9.05
N LEU A 105 1.99 -15.00 8.29
CA LEU A 105 0.59 -15.07 7.87
C LEU A 105 0.31 -16.34 7.05
N LEU A 106 1.15 -16.63 6.06
CA LEU A 106 0.97 -17.79 5.20
C LEU A 106 1.18 -19.11 5.96
N GLU A 107 2.15 -19.17 6.88
CA GLU A 107 2.36 -20.33 7.76
C GLU A 107 1.15 -20.57 8.66
N LYS A 108 0.61 -19.51 9.29
CA LYS A 108 -0.59 -19.58 10.11
C LYS A 108 -1.82 -20.01 9.31
N ILE A 109 -1.97 -19.52 8.08
CA ILE A 109 -3.09 -19.86 7.21
C ILE A 109 -3.05 -21.33 6.79
N ALA A 110 -1.85 -21.90 6.64
CA ALA A 110 -1.66 -23.31 6.34
C ALA A 110 -1.91 -24.24 7.55
N ASP A 111 -1.90 -23.72 8.79
CA ASP A 111 -2.19 -24.47 10.01
C ASP A 111 -3.68 -24.38 10.39
N PRO A 112 -4.46 -25.48 10.32
CA PRO A 112 -5.88 -25.49 10.68
C PRO A 112 -6.17 -25.13 12.15
N ASN A 113 -5.16 -25.17 13.03
CA ASN A 113 -5.31 -24.83 14.45
C ASN A 113 -5.04 -23.36 14.74
N SER A 114 -4.49 -22.62 13.78
CA SER A 114 -4.21 -21.20 13.95
C SER A 114 -5.51 -20.39 13.88
N THR A 115 -5.71 -19.53 14.87
CA THR A 115 -6.92 -18.70 14.99
C THR A 115 -6.63 -17.22 15.19
N ASP A 116 -5.37 -16.85 15.44
CA ASP A 116 -4.95 -15.45 15.64
C ASP A 116 -4.03 -14.96 14.51
N PHE A 117 -4.62 -14.14 13.65
CA PHE A 117 -3.97 -13.51 12.49
C PHE A 117 -3.87 -11.99 12.64
N LYS A 118 -4.31 -11.45 13.79
CA LYS A 118 -4.60 -10.03 13.94
C LYS A 118 -3.36 -9.16 13.72
N VAL A 119 -2.21 -9.59 14.22
CA VAL A 119 -0.96 -8.84 14.12
C VAL A 119 -0.50 -8.75 12.67
N GLU A 120 -0.41 -9.88 11.96
CA GLU A 120 0.05 -9.92 10.57
C GLU A 120 -0.85 -9.12 9.65
N ILE A 121 -2.16 -9.37 9.73
CA ILE A 121 -3.16 -8.69 8.92
C ILE A 121 -3.13 -7.18 9.13
N LEU A 122 -3.11 -6.73 10.39
CA LEU A 122 -3.09 -5.29 10.70
C LEU A 122 -1.80 -4.61 10.22
N ARG A 123 -0.64 -5.21 10.48
CA ARG A 123 0.66 -4.63 10.09
C ARG A 123 0.79 -4.56 8.56
N LEU A 124 0.41 -5.64 7.87
CA LEU A 124 0.43 -5.69 6.40
C LEU A 124 -0.53 -4.66 5.81
N TYR A 125 -1.78 -4.60 6.29
CA TYR A 125 -2.75 -3.62 5.83
C TYR A 125 -2.26 -2.19 6.07
N LEU A 126 -1.66 -1.92 7.23
CA LEU A 126 -1.19 -0.58 7.57
C LEU A 126 -0.09 -0.08 6.61
N LEU A 127 0.88 -0.93 6.25
CA LEU A 127 1.86 -0.55 5.21
C LEU A 127 1.20 -0.30 3.86
N LYS A 128 0.27 -1.17 3.44
CA LYS A 128 -0.38 -1.07 2.13
C LYS A 128 -1.27 0.17 2.04
N PHE A 129 -1.86 0.54 3.17
CA PHE A 129 -2.60 1.79 3.32
C PHE A 129 -1.66 3.00 3.26
N LEU A 130 -0.50 2.96 3.96
CA LEU A 130 0.54 3.99 3.84
C LEU A 130 1.01 4.18 2.39
N ASN A 131 1.25 3.07 1.66
CA ASN A 131 1.62 3.12 0.24
C ASN A 131 0.61 3.94 -0.59
N SER A 132 -0.68 3.85 -0.27
CA SER A 132 -1.74 4.59 -0.97
C SER A 132 -1.61 6.11 -0.79
N PHE A 133 -1.12 6.56 0.37
CA PHE A 133 -0.92 7.99 0.66
C PHE A 133 0.41 8.53 0.14
N ARG A 134 1.49 7.75 0.25
CA ARG A 134 2.85 8.16 -0.17
C ARG A 134 3.13 7.93 -1.65
N ASN A 135 2.21 7.32 -2.39
CA ASN A 135 2.37 7.16 -3.83
C ASN A 135 2.30 8.52 -4.55
N PRO A 136 3.30 8.90 -5.37
CA PRO A 136 3.29 10.18 -6.06
C PRO A 136 2.19 10.31 -7.13
N TYR A 137 1.68 9.18 -7.66
CA TYR A 137 0.51 9.19 -8.54
C TYR A 137 -0.80 9.47 -7.79
N SER A 138 -0.77 9.46 -6.46
CA SER A 138 -1.92 9.68 -5.59
C SER A 138 -1.91 11.04 -4.90
N ILE A 139 -0.96 11.95 -5.19
CA ILE A 139 -0.80 13.24 -4.48
C ILE A 139 -2.15 13.97 -4.30
N LYS A 140 -2.89 14.19 -5.39
CA LYS A 140 -4.17 14.90 -5.35
C LYS A 140 -5.24 14.13 -4.56
N LYS A 141 -5.30 12.79 -4.70
CA LYS A 141 -6.21 11.93 -3.92
C LYS A 141 -5.88 12.03 -2.43
N THR A 142 -4.60 11.95 -2.07
CA THR A 142 -4.10 12.08 -0.69
C THR A 142 -4.49 13.43 -0.09
N LEU A 143 -4.25 14.54 -0.80
CA LEU A 143 -4.62 15.87 -0.33
C LEU A 143 -6.12 16.03 -0.14
N HIS A 144 -6.93 15.47 -1.04
CA HIS A 144 -8.39 15.45 -0.89
C HIS A 144 -8.83 14.62 0.32
N THR A 145 -8.32 13.40 0.48
CA THR A 145 -8.65 12.52 1.61
C THR A 145 -8.22 13.12 2.96
N LEU A 146 -7.09 13.83 2.99
CA LEU A 146 -6.52 14.44 4.19
C LEU A 146 -6.80 15.96 4.25
N ALA A 147 -7.84 16.45 3.58
CA ALA A 147 -8.13 17.88 3.51
C ALA A 147 -8.32 18.54 4.89
N SER A 148 -8.77 17.77 5.89
CA SER A 148 -8.89 18.22 7.28
C SER A 148 -7.55 18.54 7.95
N LEU A 149 -6.42 18.07 7.41
CA LEU A 149 -5.09 18.39 7.90
C LEU A 149 -4.54 19.71 7.35
N LYS A 150 -5.24 20.36 6.43
CA LYS A 150 -4.78 21.61 5.83
C LYS A 150 -4.66 22.70 6.92
N GLY A 151 -3.46 23.24 7.08
CA GLY A 151 -3.14 24.26 8.08
C GLY A 151 -2.91 23.71 9.50
N VAL A 152 -3.01 22.40 9.71
CA VAL A 152 -2.67 21.77 10.99
C VAL A 152 -1.15 21.77 11.17
N VAL A 153 -0.70 21.95 12.42
CA VAL A 153 0.71 21.89 12.81
C VAL A 153 0.93 20.80 13.87
N PRO A 154 2.13 20.23 13.97
CA PRO A 154 2.44 19.27 15.03
C PRO A 154 2.27 19.85 16.43
N GLY A 155 1.86 19.00 17.37
CA GLY A 155 1.63 19.38 18.77
C GLY A 155 2.92 19.51 19.60
N SER A 156 3.99 18.80 19.23
CA SER A 156 5.28 18.91 19.94
C SER A 156 6.15 20.01 19.33
N ALA A 157 6.87 20.75 20.16
CA ALA A 157 7.75 21.84 19.71
C ALA A 157 8.81 21.35 18.71
N GLN A 158 9.39 20.17 18.98
CA GLN A 158 10.42 19.58 18.11
C GLN A 158 9.88 19.21 16.72
N LEU A 159 8.70 18.58 16.66
CA LEU A 159 8.08 18.25 15.38
C LEU A 159 7.61 19.51 14.66
N ALA A 160 7.11 20.52 15.38
CA ALA A 160 6.67 21.79 14.82
C ALA A 160 7.82 22.58 14.18
N GLU A 161 9.00 22.58 14.79
CA GLU A 161 10.22 23.19 14.23
C GLU A 161 10.60 22.51 12.91
N ASN A 162 10.71 21.18 12.91
CA ASN A 162 11.02 20.40 11.70
C ASN A 162 9.97 20.63 10.61
N PHE A 163 8.69 20.61 10.96
CA PHE A 163 7.57 20.81 10.05
C PHE A 163 7.56 22.21 9.43
N SER A 164 7.84 23.24 10.21
CA SER A 164 7.93 24.62 9.71
C SER A 164 9.11 24.80 8.76
N SER A 165 10.23 24.10 9.00
CA SER A 165 11.39 24.12 8.09
C SER A 165 11.09 23.53 6.70
N ILE A 166 9.97 22.83 6.53
CA ILE A 166 9.51 22.34 5.23
C ILE A 166 9.09 23.52 4.32
N ASP A 167 8.76 24.70 4.82
CA ASP A 167 8.49 25.82 3.90
C ASP A 167 9.77 26.39 3.29
N ASP A 168 10.84 26.50 4.10
CA ASP A 168 12.09 27.15 3.71
C ASP A 168 13.16 26.20 3.14
N GLY A 169 12.85 24.90 3.05
CA GLY A 169 13.81 23.89 2.64
C GLY A 169 14.26 24.06 1.18
N ARG A 170 15.58 24.11 0.95
CA ARG A 170 16.13 24.10 -0.41
C ARG A 170 15.83 22.76 -1.08
N ARG A 171 15.08 22.75 -2.18
CA ARG A 171 14.70 21.54 -2.91
C ARG A 171 14.86 21.69 -4.42
N SER A 172 16.04 21.36 -4.92
CA SER A 172 16.32 21.41 -6.37
C SER A 172 15.49 20.43 -7.21
N GLN A 173 14.88 19.42 -6.57
CA GLN A 173 14.14 18.35 -7.24
C GLN A 173 12.66 18.69 -7.54
N VAL A 174 12.08 19.68 -6.87
CA VAL A 174 10.63 19.98 -6.90
C VAL A 174 10.13 20.16 -8.34
N ALA A 175 10.78 21.02 -9.12
CA ALA A 175 10.38 21.29 -10.50
C ALA A 175 10.34 20.05 -11.40
N ARG A 176 11.18 19.04 -11.13
CA ARG A 176 11.15 17.76 -11.85
C ARG A 176 9.95 16.92 -11.39
N ILE A 177 9.77 16.76 -10.07
CA ILE A 177 8.67 15.97 -9.49
C ILE A 177 7.31 16.53 -9.92
N CYS A 178 7.11 17.85 -9.75
CA CYS A 178 5.88 18.54 -10.15
C CYS A 178 5.53 18.32 -11.62
N ARG A 179 6.52 18.37 -12.51
CA ARG A 179 6.33 18.11 -13.94
C ARG A 179 5.97 16.65 -14.23
N GLU A 180 6.63 15.72 -13.55
CA GLU A 180 6.43 14.28 -13.75
C GLU A 180 5.04 13.83 -13.31
N TYR A 181 4.51 14.41 -12.22
CA TYR A 181 3.23 14.01 -11.63
C TYR A 181 2.06 14.99 -11.87
N GLY A 182 2.30 16.07 -12.61
CA GLY A 182 1.25 17.04 -12.96
C GLY A 182 0.65 17.76 -11.75
N VAL A 183 1.50 18.12 -10.79
CA VAL A 183 1.13 18.83 -9.55
C VAL A 183 1.88 20.15 -9.43
N SER A 184 1.34 21.11 -8.69
CA SER A 184 2.05 22.33 -8.34
C SER A 184 3.11 22.09 -7.26
N GLU A 185 3.99 23.07 -7.06
CA GLU A 185 4.94 23.06 -5.93
C GLU A 185 4.19 23.07 -4.60
N ASP A 186 3.15 23.88 -4.48
CA ASP A 186 2.29 23.94 -3.28
C ASP A 186 1.63 22.59 -3.00
N GLU A 187 1.05 21.93 -4.01
CA GLU A 187 0.45 20.59 -3.85
C GLU A 187 1.49 19.56 -3.38
N TYR A 188 2.71 19.60 -3.93
CA TYR A 188 3.77 18.69 -3.53
C TYR A 188 4.25 18.95 -2.08
N ILE A 189 4.41 20.21 -1.68
CA ILE A 189 4.82 20.58 -0.32
C ILE A 189 3.71 20.24 0.69
N GLU A 190 2.45 20.58 0.38
CA GLU A 190 1.30 20.21 1.19
C GLU A 190 1.20 18.69 1.36
N TRP A 191 1.55 17.92 0.32
CA TRP A 191 1.54 16.47 0.37
C TRP A 191 2.62 15.90 1.29
N LEU A 192 3.86 16.43 1.24
CA LEU A 192 4.91 16.04 2.18
C LEU A 192 4.51 16.35 3.63
N LYS A 193 3.90 17.51 3.86
CA LYS A 193 3.37 17.92 5.17
C LYS A 193 2.23 17.02 5.64
N ALA A 194 1.32 16.65 4.76
CA ALA A 194 0.23 15.73 5.07
C ALA A 194 0.78 14.35 5.48
N ILE A 195 1.76 13.81 4.75
CA ILE A 195 2.42 12.53 5.12
C ILE A 195 3.16 12.68 6.46
N TYR A 196 3.85 13.80 6.68
CA TYR A 196 4.53 14.08 7.94
C TYR A 196 3.55 13.99 9.12
N LEU A 197 2.43 14.71 9.06
CA LEU A 197 1.39 14.65 10.10
C LEU A 197 0.76 13.26 10.21
N LEU A 198 0.58 12.58 9.09
CA LEU A 198 -0.04 11.24 9.04
C LEU A 198 0.74 10.20 9.85
N ILE A 199 2.09 10.24 9.81
CA ILE A 199 2.94 9.18 10.38
C ILE A 199 3.80 9.62 11.58
N LEU A 200 4.08 10.91 11.75
CA LEU A 200 4.98 11.39 12.81
C LEU A 200 4.27 12.04 13.99
N GLN A 201 3.05 12.58 13.80
CA GLN A 201 2.35 13.24 14.90
C GLN A 201 1.64 12.20 15.78
N PRO A 202 2.08 11.99 17.03
CA PRO A 202 1.33 11.14 17.97
C PRO A 202 0.02 11.83 18.37
N LEU A 203 -1.02 11.03 18.57
CA LEU A 203 -2.31 11.40 19.14
C LEU A 203 -2.40 10.91 20.58
N ASP A 204 -3.51 11.20 21.26
CA ASP A 204 -3.71 11.00 22.72
C ASP A 204 -3.45 9.57 23.24
N ASN A 205 -3.43 8.57 22.35
CA ASN A 205 -3.20 7.15 22.67
C ASN A 205 -1.79 6.64 22.27
N GLY A 206 -0.90 7.55 21.84
CA GLY A 206 0.45 7.21 21.36
C GLY A 206 0.49 6.55 19.98
N LEU A 207 -0.62 6.55 19.24
CA LEU A 207 -0.70 6.20 17.83
C LEU A 207 -0.63 7.46 16.98
N ASN A 208 -0.16 7.36 15.74
CA ASN A 208 -0.34 8.44 14.77
C ASN A 208 -1.70 8.33 14.06
N LEU A 209 -1.95 9.26 13.13
CA LEU A 209 -3.21 9.31 12.39
C LEU A 209 -3.41 8.07 11.50
N LEU A 210 -2.38 7.58 10.81
CA LEU A 210 -2.48 6.37 9.98
C LEU A 210 -2.93 5.17 10.81
N GLU A 211 -2.25 4.93 11.92
CA GLU A 211 -2.53 3.85 12.87
C GLU A 211 -3.93 3.99 13.47
N THR A 212 -4.34 5.21 13.78
CA THR A 212 -5.69 5.50 14.27
C THR A 212 -6.74 5.21 13.21
N MET A 213 -6.54 5.60 11.95
CA MET A 213 -7.47 5.30 10.86
C MET A 213 -7.65 3.79 10.66
N VAL A 214 -6.54 3.03 10.62
CA VAL A 214 -6.59 1.57 10.48
C VAL A 214 -7.27 0.92 11.69
N LYS A 215 -6.92 1.34 12.91
CA LYS A 215 -7.54 0.85 14.15
C LYS A 215 -9.04 1.13 14.17
N SER A 216 -9.46 2.35 13.82
CA SER A 216 -10.87 2.73 13.75
C SER A 216 -11.62 1.87 12.74
N LEU A 217 -11.03 1.56 11.59
CA LEU A 217 -11.65 0.72 10.58
C LEU A 217 -11.82 -0.74 11.07
N VAL A 218 -10.76 -1.32 11.63
CA VAL A 218 -10.76 -2.74 12.04
C VAL A 218 -11.52 -2.98 13.34
N GLU A 219 -11.64 -1.99 14.21
CA GLU A 219 -12.40 -2.09 15.47
C GLU A 219 -13.83 -1.57 15.36
N ASN A 220 -14.25 -1.06 14.20
CA ASN A 220 -15.62 -0.59 14.02
C ASN A 220 -16.60 -1.76 14.12
N GLU A 221 -17.37 -1.84 15.22
CA GLU A 221 -18.35 -2.90 15.44
C GLU A 221 -19.57 -2.83 14.50
N ARG A 222 -19.75 -1.72 13.77
CA ARG A 222 -20.83 -1.58 12.77
C ARG A 222 -20.45 -2.18 11.41
N LEU A 223 -19.16 -2.43 11.19
CA LEU A 223 -18.68 -2.97 9.92
C LEU A 223 -18.51 -4.48 10.05
N VAL A 224 -19.20 -5.23 9.18
CA VAL A 224 -18.84 -6.62 8.92
C VAL A 224 -17.50 -6.62 8.20
N LYS A 225 -16.55 -7.41 8.70
CA LYS A 225 -15.19 -7.52 8.14
C LYS A 225 -15.01 -8.93 7.58
N ASP A 226 -14.72 -9.00 6.30
CA ASP A 226 -14.28 -10.23 5.65
C ASP A 226 -12.87 -10.02 5.11
N ILE A 227 -11.95 -10.87 5.55
CA ILE A 227 -10.55 -10.84 5.11
C ILE A 227 -10.26 -12.17 4.44
N THR A 228 -9.95 -12.11 3.15
CA THR A 228 -9.77 -13.33 2.36
C THR A 228 -8.38 -13.29 1.72
N VAL A 229 -7.54 -14.27 2.08
CA VAL A 229 -6.24 -14.48 1.46
C VAL A 229 -6.40 -15.51 0.36
N PHE A 230 -6.18 -15.11 -0.89
CA PHE A 230 -6.27 -16.02 -2.03
C PHE A 230 -4.89 -16.60 -2.31
N SER A 231 -4.79 -17.94 -2.25
CA SER A 231 -3.54 -18.67 -2.47
C SER A 231 -3.59 -19.43 -3.79
N TYR A 232 -2.49 -19.42 -4.54
CA TYR A 232 -2.41 -20.10 -5.83
C TYR A 232 -1.20 -21.04 -5.85
N ASP A 233 -1.48 -22.33 -6.07
CA ASP A 233 -0.40 -23.30 -6.26
C ASP A 233 0.25 -23.13 -7.64
N ASN A 234 1.46 -23.68 -7.75
CA ASN A 234 2.19 -23.67 -9.01
C ASN A 234 1.69 -24.73 -10.00
N GLU A 235 0.78 -25.61 -9.58
CA GLU A 235 0.33 -26.77 -10.35
C GLU A 235 -0.77 -26.39 -11.35
N GLY A 236 -1.52 -25.31 -11.09
CA GLY A 236 -2.55 -24.74 -11.97
C GLY A 236 -2.05 -23.94 -13.20
N GLY A 237 -0.77 -24.01 -13.56
CA GLY A 237 -0.28 -23.49 -14.85
C GLY A 237 0.51 -22.18 -14.83
N GLY A 238 1.32 -21.90 -13.81
CA GLY A 238 2.35 -20.85 -13.93
C GLY A 238 1.80 -19.43 -14.08
N VAL A 239 0.60 -19.15 -13.56
CA VAL A 239 -0.07 -17.85 -13.70
C VAL A 239 0.47 -16.79 -12.74
N GLY A 240 0.67 -15.58 -13.23
CA GLY A 240 1.21 -14.46 -12.47
C GLY A 240 0.14 -13.67 -11.70
N ILE A 241 0.46 -13.31 -10.47
CA ILE A 241 -0.28 -12.33 -9.66
C ILE A 241 0.39 -10.97 -9.81
N LEU A 242 -0.40 -9.95 -10.15
CA LEU A 242 0.12 -8.62 -10.37
C LEU A 242 0.42 -7.88 -9.05
N LEU A 243 1.43 -7.02 -9.11
CA LEU A 243 1.66 -5.92 -8.18
C LEU A 243 1.41 -4.62 -8.94
N CYS A 244 0.48 -3.80 -8.45
CA CYS A 244 0.14 -2.52 -9.06
C CYS A 244 1.18 -1.44 -8.71
N ASP A 245 1.49 -0.52 -9.63
CA ASP A 245 2.35 0.65 -9.33
C ASP A 245 1.73 1.62 -8.32
N ARG A 246 0.42 1.50 -8.05
CA ARG A 246 -0.30 2.17 -6.96
C ARG A 246 -0.33 1.41 -5.64
N GLY A 247 0.15 0.15 -5.62
CA GLY A 247 0.09 -0.74 -4.47
C GLY A 247 -1.30 -1.36 -4.31
N MET A 248 -2.08 -0.83 -3.37
CA MET A 248 -3.44 -1.31 -3.10
C MET A 248 -4.42 -0.82 -4.16
N VAL A 249 -5.37 -1.67 -4.54
CA VAL A 249 -6.43 -1.38 -5.50
C VAL A 249 -7.79 -1.52 -4.85
N GLU A 250 -8.78 -0.77 -5.34
CA GLU A 250 -10.15 -0.80 -4.83
C GLU A 250 -11.03 -1.69 -5.73
N GLY A 251 -11.91 -2.50 -5.15
CA GLY A 251 -12.92 -3.22 -5.93
C GLY A 251 -14.01 -2.27 -6.44
N ASN A 252 -14.93 -2.76 -7.28
CA ASN A 252 -16.18 -2.05 -7.52
C ASN A 252 -16.94 -1.93 -6.19
N VAL A 253 -17.17 -0.70 -5.77
CA VAL A 253 -17.80 -0.37 -4.48
C VAL A 253 -19.20 0.17 -4.69
N ASP A 254 -20.15 -0.39 -3.95
CA ASP A 254 -21.45 0.22 -3.70
C ASP A 254 -21.36 1.10 -2.45
N ASP A 255 -22.33 2.00 -2.27
CA ASP A 255 -22.45 2.76 -1.03
C ASP A 255 -22.42 1.81 0.19
N GLY A 256 -21.68 2.18 1.24
CA GLY A 256 -21.57 1.36 2.45
C GLY A 256 -20.67 0.12 2.32
N VAL A 257 -20.00 -0.11 1.18
CA VAL A 257 -19.07 -1.23 1.00
C VAL A 257 -17.69 -0.73 0.56
N LEU A 258 -16.66 -1.12 1.29
CA LEU A 258 -15.27 -0.88 0.94
C LEU A 258 -14.59 -2.21 0.65
N ILE A 259 -14.11 -2.38 -0.58
CA ILE A 259 -13.29 -3.54 -0.98
C ILE A 259 -11.92 -3.03 -1.37
N GLN A 260 -10.88 -3.55 -0.71
CA GLN A 260 -9.50 -3.23 -0.98
C GLN A 260 -8.69 -4.50 -1.17
N LEU A 261 -7.91 -4.55 -2.24
CA LEU A 261 -7.11 -5.71 -2.58
C LEU A 261 -5.65 -5.32 -2.74
N PHE A 262 -4.74 -6.18 -2.30
CA PHE A 262 -3.31 -5.99 -2.53
C PHE A 262 -2.56 -7.30 -2.58
N ASN A 263 -1.43 -7.27 -3.30
CA ASN A 263 -0.51 -8.39 -3.43
C ASN A 263 0.21 -8.64 -2.10
N LEU A 264 0.34 -9.91 -1.70
CA LEU A 264 1.19 -10.33 -0.58
C LEU A 264 2.55 -10.80 -1.09
N ASP A 265 2.54 -11.73 -2.05
CA ASP A 265 3.74 -12.23 -2.71
C ASP A 265 3.42 -12.76 -4.12
N ALA A 266 4.39 -13.45 -4.73
CA ALA A 266 4.26 -14.03 -6.06
C ALA A 266 3.06 -14.99 -6.26
N ASN A 267 2.49 -15.55 -5.19
CA ASN A 267 1.48 -16.60 -5.23
C ASN A 267 0.24 -16.28 -4.38
N ASN A 268 0.23 -15.16 -3.67
CA ASN A 268 -0.86 -14.78 -2.78
C ASN A 268 -1.22 -13.30 -2.93
N PHE A 269 -2.52 -13.01 -2.89
CA PHE A 269 -3.04 -11.66 -2.66
C PHE A 269 -4.14 -11.71 -1.60
N VAL A 270 -4.49 -10.56 -1.04
CA VAL A 270 -5.53 -10.46 0.00
C VAL A 270 -6.58 -9.46 -0.41
N SER A 271 -7.82 -9.76 -0.02
CA SER A 271 -8.98 -8.88 -0.10
C SER A 271 -9.43 -8.52 1.31
N PHE A 272 -9.58 -7.24 1.57
CA PHE A 272 -10.23 -6.68 2.74
C PHE A 272 -11.56 -6.11 2.32
N MET A 273 -12.63 -6.63 2.91
CA MET A 273 -13.98 -6.16 2.68
C MET A 273 -14.57 -5.66 4.00
N PHE A 274 -14.99 -4.39 4.00
CA PHE A 274 -15.68 -3.75 5.10
C PHE A 274 -17.08 -3.36 4.64
N ILE A 275 -18.11 -3.87 5.30
CA ILE A 275 -19.50 -3.67 4.90
C ILE A 275 -20.24 -3.01 6.06
N ASP A 276 -20.74 -1.79 5.82
CA ASP A 276 -21.78 -1.18 6.65
C ASP A 276 -23.12 -1.77 6.24
N VAL A 277 -23.61 -2.70 7.04
CA VAL A 277 -24.84 -3.47 6.76
C VAL A 277 -26.07 -2.58 6.66
N ALA A 278 -26.06 -1.44 7.37
CA ALA A 278 -27.17 -0.50 7.36
C ALA A 278 -27.14 0.45 6.15
N ALA A 279 -25.95 0.72 5.60
CA ALA A 279 -25.77 1.63 4.46
C ALA A 279 -25.68 0.90 3.10
N GLN A 280 -25.32 -0.38 3.09
CA GLN A 280 -25.11 -1.12 1.85
C GLN A 280 -26.40 -1.39 1.07
N GLN A 281 -26.28 -1.37 -0.26
CA GLN A 281 -27.40 -1.57 -1.20
C GLN A 281 -27.29 -2.89 -1.99
N ILE A 282 -26.29 -3.73 -1.69
CA ILE A 282 -26.03 -5.00 -2.38
C ILE A 282 -27.13 -6.01 -2.10
N VAL A 283 -27.49 -6.18 -0.82
CA VAL A 283 -28.46 -7.18 -0.38
C VAL A 283 -29.50 -6.51 0.53
N PRO A 284 -30.81 -6.65 0.26
CA PRO A 284 -31.82 -6.19 1.19
C PRO A 284 -31.72 -6.96 2.51
N VAL A 285 -31.38 -6.27 3.60
CA VAL A 285 -31.31 -6.86 4.95
C VAL A 285 -32.53 -6.43 5.75
N PRO A 286 -33.49 -7.35 6.04
CA PRO A 286 -34.64 -7.02 6.87
C PRO A 286 -34.19 -6.57 8.28
N PRO A 287 -34.79 -5.52 8.88
CA PRO A 287 -34.35 -4.96 10.16
C PRO A 287 -34.21 -5.98 11.29
N ARG A 288 -35.04 -7.03 11.29
CA ARG A 288 -35.00 -8.12 12.28
C ARG A 288 -33.70 -8.94 12.29
N TYR A 289 -32.89 -8.88 11.22
CA TYR A 289 -31.62 -9.58 11.14
C TYR A 289 -30.42 -8.69 11.48
N LEU A 290 -30.60 -7.36 11.58
CA LEU A 290 -29.50 -6.42 11.83
C LEU A 290 -28.79 -6.73 13.14
N GLU A 291 -29.52 -6.97 14.24
CA GLU A 291 -28.91 -7.29 15.54
C GLU A 291 -28.08 -8.59 15.49
N GLY A 292 -28.54 -9.59 14.72
CA GLY A 292 -27.80 -10.84 14.53
C GLY A 292 -26.53 -10.66 13.70
N ILE A 293 -26.58 -9.82 12.67
CA ILE A 293 -25.43 -9.50 11.82
C ILE A 293 -24.43 -8.62 12.58
N GLU A 294 -24.89 -7.66 13.38
CA GLU A 294 -24.03 -6.84 14.25
C GLU A 294 -23.27 -7.71 15.28
N ARG A 295 -23.89 -8.78 15.80
CA ARG A 295 -23.16 -9.75 16.63
C ARG A 295 -22.07 -10.47 15.85
N LEU A 296 -22.34 -10.87 14.61
CA LEU A 296 -21.35 -11.52 13.74
C LEU A 296 -20.24 -10.54 13.27
N ALA A 297 -20.54 -9.25 13.14
CA ALA A 297 -19.58 -8.21 12.77
C ALA A 297 -18.44 -8.02 13.80
N LYS A 298 -18.63 -8.52 15.03
CA LYS A 298 -17.60 -8.54 16.07
C LYS A 298 -16.50 -9.56 15.79
N GLU A 299 -16.78 -10.57 15.00
CA GLU A 299 -15.81 -11.59 14.60
C GLU A 299 -15.16 -11.19 13.27
N THR A 300 -13.83 -11.13 13.26
CA THR A 300 -13.10 -10.99 11.99
C THR A 300 -12.91 -12.38 11.42
N LYS A 301 -13.52 -12.64 10.25
CA LYS A 301 -13.33 -13.90 9.54
C LYS A 301 -12.12 -13.79 8.61
N VAL A 302 -11.24 -14.77 8.70
CA VAL A 302 -10.14 -14.95 7.76
C VAL A 302 -10.40 -16.23 6.98
N SER A 303 -10.45 -16.14 5.66
CA SER A 303 -10.63 -17.29 4.78
C SER A 303 -9.45 -17.45 3.82
N ASN A 304 -9.20 -18.69 3.37
CA ASN A 304 -8.15 -18.98 2.39
C ASN A 304 -8.64 -19.89 1.26
N PRO A 305 -9.33 -19.33 0.25
CA PRO A 305 -9.62 -20.02 -0.99
C PRO A 305 -8.30 -20.31 -1.75
N VAL A 306 -8.15 -21.55 -2.20
CA VAL A 306 -7.02 -21.98 -3.04
C VAL A 306 -7.48 -22.08 -4.49
N ASN A 307 -6.69 -21.51 -5.41
CA ASN A 307 -6.91 -21.55 -6.87
C ASN A 307 -8.26 -20.99 -7.32
N ASP A 308 -8.78 -19.94 -6.67
CA ASP A 308 -9.93 -19.19 -7.16
C ASP A 308 -9.53 -18.35 -8.39
N MET A 309 -9.59 -18.96 -9.56
CA MET A 309 -9.16 -18.31 -10.81
C MET A 309 -10.04 -17.13 -11.20
N ASN A 310 -11.32 -17.11 -10.79
CA ASN A 310 -12.21 -15.99 -11.06
C ASN A 310 -11.75 -14.76 -10.28
N MET A 311 -11.42 -14.94 -9.00
CA MET A 311 -10.89 -13.87 -8.16
C MET A 311 -9.49 -13.42 -8.60
N LEU A 312 -8.65 -14.33 -9.10
CA LEU A 312 -7.35 -13.95 -9.68
C LEU A 312 -7.52 -13.04 -10.91
N ALA A 313 -8.40 -13.43 -11.84
CA ALA A 313 -8.69 -12.61 -13.02
C ALA A 313 -9.28 -11.25 -12.62
N ALA A 314 -10.19 -11.21 -11.64
CA ALA A 314 -10.75 -9.96 -11.14
C ALA A 314 -9.67 -9.06 -10.53
N TYR A 315 -8.84 -9.59 -9.64
CA TYR A 315 -7.74 -8.87 -9.01
C TYR A 315 -6.76 -8.28 -10.02
N ASN A 316 -6.27 -9.11 -10.94
CA ASN A 316 -5.33 -8.66 -11.98
C ASN A 316 -5.95 -7.57 -12.86
N ARG A 317 -7.26 -7.65 -13.17
CA ARG A 317 -7.96 -6.60 -13.92
C ARG A 317 -8.05 -5.30 -13.14
N TYR A 318 -8.32 -5.34 -11.83
CA TYR A 318 -8.29 -4.14 -11.00
C TYR A 318 -6.89 -3.52 -10.96
N CYS A 319 -5.83 -4.34 -10.89
CA CYS A 319 -4.45 -3.84 -11.00
C CYS A 319 -4.19 -3.11 -12.31
N VAL A 320 -4.57 -3.69 -13.45
CA VAL A 320 -4.38 -3.04 -14.76
C VAL A 320 -5.24 -1.79 -14.90
N TRP A 321 -6.50 -1.83 -14.44
CA TRP A 321 -7.43 -0.71 -14.53
C TRP A 321 -6.99 0.51 -13.69
N GLN A 322 -6.42 0.27 -12.52
CA GLN A 322 -6.08 1.33 -11.56
C GLN A 322 -4.60 1.71 -11.56
N ALA A 323 -3.75 0.98 -12.26
CA ALA A 323 -2.34 1.34 -12.41
C ALA A 323 -2.22 2.73 -13.03
N ALA A 324 -1.22 3.49 -12.58
CA ALA A 324 -0.90 4.77 -13.18
C ALA A 324 -0.28 4.59 -14.58
N SER A 325 0.56 3.57 -14.74
CA SER A 325 1.25 3.31 -16.01
C SER A 325 1.76 1.88 -16.15
N HIS A 326 2.04 1.19 -15.03
CA HIS A 326 2.67 -0.12 -15.06
C HIS A 326 2.13 -1.06 -14.00
N VAL A 327 2.19 -2.35 -14.31
CA VAL A 327 2.01 -3.44 -13.36
C VAL A 327 3.24 -4.34 -13.36
N TYR A 328 3.41 -5.11 -12.30
CA TYR A 328 4.61 -5.91 -12.06
C TYR A 328 4.25 -7.35 -11.72
N CYS A 329 5.13 -8.29 -12.02
CA CYS A 329 4.89 -9.70 -11.70
C CYS A 329 6.18 -10.50 -11.56
N SER A 330 6.12 -11.61 -10.84
CA SER A 330 7.18 -12.63 -10.80
C SER A 330 7.23 -13.48 -12.08
N ARG A 331 6.16 -13.46 -12.90
CA ARG A 331 5.99 -14.30 -14.10
C ARG A 331 5.70 -13.47 -15.35
N VAL A 332 6.01 -14.03 -16.52
CA VAL A 332 5.74 -13.38 -17.82
C VAL A 332 4.28 -13.52 -18.28
N ILE A 333 3.57 -14.56 -17.81
CA ILE A 333 2.17 -14.81 -18.11
C ILE A 333 1.32 -14.34 -16.93
N VAL A 334 0.27 -13.57 -17.22
CA VAL A 334 -0.64 -13.00 -16.21
C VAL A 334 -2.05 -13.47 -16.51
N PHE A 335 -2.70 -14.13 -15.54
CA PHE A 335 -4.04 -14.68 -15.78
C PHE A 335 -5.09 -13.57 -15.88
N GLY A 336 -6.02 -13.73 -16.82
CA GLY A 336 -7.15 -12.81 -17.02
C GLY A 336 -6.80 -11.50 -17.72
N ILE A 337 -5.55 -11.34 -18.19
CA ILE A 337 -4.98 -10.17 -18.85
C ILE A 337 -4.28 -10.60 -20.15
N GLU A 338 -4.41 -9.80 -21.20
CA GLU A 338 -3.69 -10.03 -22.45
C GLU A 338 -2.27 -9.44 -22.36
N VAL A 339 -1.25 -10.26 -22.56
CA VAL A 339 0.15 -9.84 -22.56
C VAL A 339 0.70 -9.83 -23.98
N ILE A 340 1.10 -8.66 -24.46
CA ILE A 340 1.78 -8.48 -25.75
C ILE A 340 3.28 -8.21 -25.55
N HIS A 341 4.06 -8.40 -26.62
CA HIS A 341 5.52 -8.26 -26.63
C HIS A 341 5.96 -7.15 -27.58
#